data_AF-A0A1Q5QTN7-F1
#
_entry.id   AF-A0A1Q5QTN7-F1
#
_cell.length_a   1.000
_cell.length_b   1.000
_cell.length_c   1.000
_cell.angle_alpha   90.00
_cell.angle_beta   90.00
_cell.angle_gamma   90.00
#
_symmetry.space_group_name_H-M   'P 1'
#
loop_
_entity.id
_entity.type
_entity.pdbx_description
1 polymer ?
#
loop_
_entity_poly.entity_id
_entity_poly.type
_entity_poly.pdbx_seq_one_letter_code
_entity_poly.pdbx_strand_id
1 'polypeptide(L)'
;TIKAVLAIAYHSCMPQVAVLLLWLSACGRFERMREFVWLFVTSLLVIIPISWLLPAASAWVYFGVVERVDAYHLVDFNALRSGEMTSISLTHVNGLITFPSFHAALAIILIYACRGLKVLFPAFLVLNLLMLAATPTVGGHYFIDIIAGGGVVLCLVCLRRLHWRTLFARWNTSPSHAAG
;
A
#
# COMPACT_ATOMS: atom_id res chain seq x y z
N THR A 1 -13.73 -3.00 21.42
CA THR A 1 -14.25 -4.20 20.72
C THR A 1 -13.32 -4.56 19.57
N ILE A 2 -13.38 -5.79 19.03
CA ILE A 2 -12.52 -6.23 17.91
C ILE A 2 -12.67 -5.30 16.70
N LYS A 3 -13.90 -4.86 16.38
CA LYS A 3 -14.17 -3.90 15.30
C LYS A 3 -13.39 -2.59 15.46
N ALA A 4 -13.31 -2.05 16.67
CA ALA A 4 -12.58 -0.81 16.93
C ALA A 4 -11.07 -0.98 16.72
N VAL A 5 -10.50 -2.12 17.14
CA VAL A 5 -9.06 -2.41 16.93
C VAL A 5 -8.73 -2.50 15.44
N LEU A 6 -9.57 -3.19 14.66
CA LEU A 6 -9.40 -3.28 13.21
C LEU A 6 -9.54 -1.92 12.52
N ALA A 7 -10.52 -1.10 12.93
CA ALA A 7 -10.70 0.23 12.39
C ALA A 7 -9.49 1.14 12.69
N ILE A 8 -8.99 1.12 13.92
CA ILE A 8 -7.78 1.87 14.29
C ILE A 8 -6.59 1.42 13.44
N ALA A 9 -6.37 0.12 13.29
CA ALA A 9 -5.29 -0.40 12.45
C ALA A 9 -5.43 0.08 10.99
N TYR A 10 -6.64 0.01 10.44
CA TYR A 10 -6.94 0.44 9.06
C TYR A 10 -6.68 1.94 8.83
N HIS A 11 -7.15 2.81 9.71
CA HIS A 11 -6.99 4.27 9.59
C HIS A 11 -5.60 4.78 10.01
N SER A 12 -4.78 3.96 10.65
CA SER A 12 -3.44 4.35 11.10
C SER A 12 -2.39 4.43 9.98
N CYS A 13 -2.75 4.14 8.72
CA CYS A 13 -1.80 4.05 7.61
C CYS A 13 -0.96 5.33 7.41
N MET A 14 -1.57 6.52 7.45
CA MET A 14 -0.84 7.79 7.29
C MET A 14 0.11 8.08 8.46
N PRO A 15 -0.32 7.98 9.74
CA PRO A 15 0.60 8.04 10.88
C PRO A 15 1.76 7.04 10.78
N GLN A 16 1.51 5.81 10.34
CA GLN A 16 2.57 4.79 10.17
C GLN A 16 3.61 5.22 9.13
N VAL A 17 3.18 5.77 8.00
CA VAL A 17 4.08 6.32 6.97
C VAL A 17 4.93 7.46 7.55
N ALA A 18 4.31 8.41 8.24
CA ALA A 18 5.01 9.54 8.85
C ALA A 18 6.06 9.07 9.88
N VAL A 19 5.67 8.19 10.81
CA VAL A 19 6.57 7.62 11.83
C VAL A 19 7.74 6.88 11.17
N LEU A 20 7.48 6.07 10.15
CA LEU A 20 8.53 5.35 9.44
C LEU A 20 9.52 6.30 8.77
N LEU A 21 9.04 7.31 8.04
CA LEU A 21 9.90 8.27 7.36
C LEU A 21 10.75 9.07 8.36
N LEU A 22 10.13 9.56 9.44
CA LEU A 22 10.84 10.29 10.49
C LEU A 22 11.90 9.41 11.17
N TRP A 23 11.56 8.17 11.49
CA TRP A 23 12.51 7.23 12.10
C TRP A 23 13.67 6.89 11.18
N LEU A 24 13.40 6.59 9.90
CA LEU A 24 14.45 6.29 8.93
C LEU A 24 15.35 7.49 8.67
N SER A 25 14.79 8.70 8.66
CA SER A 25 15.54 9.95 8.56
C SER A 25 16.44 10.15 9.79
N ALA A 26 15.89 10.05 10.99
CA ALA A 26 16.63 10.20 12.25
C ALA A 26 17.75 9.17 12.41
N CYS A 27 17.57 7.97 11.89
CA CYS A 27 18.58 6.90 11.90
C CYS A 27 19.55 6.94 10.71
N GLY A 28 19.47 7.94 9.83
CA GLY A 28 20.33 8.05 8.63
C GLY A 28 20.16 6.93 7.61
N ARG A 29 19.03 6.19 7.63
CA ARG A 29 18.77 5.04 6.76
C ARG A 29 18.14 5.46 5.43
N PHE A 30 18.78 6.39 4.71
CA PHE A 30 18.25 6.99 3.48
C PHE A 30 17.99 5.97 2.36
N GLU A 31 18.82 4.94 2.23
CA GLU A 31 18.58 3.88 1.23
C GLU A 31 17.27 3.13 1.47
N ARG A 32 16.89 2.93 2.75
CA ARG A 32 15.61 2.32 3.11
C ARG A 32 14.44 3.25 2.80
N MET A 33 14.61 4.54 3.13
CA MET A 33 13.61 5.56 2.83
C MET A 33 13.35 5.65 1.32
N ARG A 34 14.41 5.68 0.50
CA ARG A 34 14.33 5.68 -0.96
C ARG A 34 13.62 4.44 -1.49
N GLU A 35 13.93 3.25 -0.94
CA GLU A 35 13.23 2.02 -1.29
C GLU A 35 11.73 2.09 -0.95
N PHE A 36 11.38 2.57 0.24
CA PHE A 36 9.99 2.77 0.65
C PHE A 36 9.25 3.73 -0.30
N VAL A 37 9.80 4.92 -0.55
CA VAL A 37 9.19 5.92 -1.43
C VAL A 37 9.02 5.37 -2.84
N TRP A 38 10.03 4.68 -3.36
CA TRP A 38 9.96 4.04 -4.67
C TRP A 38 8.83 3.02 -4.74
N LEU A 39 8.74 2.10 -3.76
CA LEU A 39 7.67 1.10 -3.71
C LEU A 39 6.29 1.74 -3.57
N PHE A 40 6.15 2.76 -2.72
CA PHE A 40 4.90 3.48 -2.50
C PHE A 40 4.40 4.13 -3.80
N VAL A 41 5.26 4.94 -4.44
CA VAL A 41 4.90 5.69 -5.66
C VAL A 41 4.66 4.73 -6.82
N THR A 42 5.54 3.75 -7.05
CA THR A 42 5.37 2.80 -8.16
C THR A 42 4.15 1.91 -7.98
N SER A 43 3.81 1.53 -6.74
CA SER A 43 2.57 0.78 -6.47
C SER A 43 1.34 1.62 -6.82
N LEU A 44 1.31 2.91 -6.46
CA LEU A 44 0.22 3.81 -6.87
C LEU A 44 0.13 3.95 -8.38
N LEU A 45 1.27 4.16 -9.06
CA LEU A 45 1.32 4.28 -10.52
C LEU A 45 0.85 3.02 -11.26
N VAL A 46 0.92 1.85 -10.62
CA VAL A 46 0.40 0.59 -11.18
C VAL A 46 -1.06 0.36 -10.79
N ILE A 47 -1.41 0.57 -9.52
CA ILE A 47 -2.74 0.27 -8.98
C ILE A 47 -3.79 1.24 -9.54
N ILE A 48 -3.48 2.53 -9.69
CA ILE A 48 -4.43 3.53 -10.18
C ILE A 48 -4.92 3.19 -11.61
N PRO A 49 -4.05 2.93 -12.60
CA PRO A 49 -4.51 2.52 -13.94
C PRO A 49 -5.31 1.21 -13.94
N ILE A 50 -4.93 0.22 -13.14
CA ILE A 50 -5.69 -1.03 -13.05
C ILE A 50 -7.09 -0.76 -12.48
N SER A 51 -7.18 0.04 -11.41
CA SER A 51 -8.47 0.42 -10.81
C SER A 51 -9.33 1.24 -11.77
N TRP A 52 -8.72 2.05 -12.62
CA TRP A 52 -9.43 2.79 -13.66
C TRP A 52 -10.01 1.85 -14.73
N LEU A 53 -9.23 0.86 -15.17
CA LEU A 53 -9.66 -0.12 -16.19
C LEU A 53 -10.67 -1.14 -15.64
N LEU A 54 -10.56 -1.49 -14.37
CA LEU A 54 -11.38 -2.49 -13.68
C LEU A 54 -12.02 -1.88 -12.42
N PRO A 55 -12.94 -0.91 -12.56
CA PRO A 55 -13.54 -0.21 -11.43
C PRO A 55 -14.51 -1.14 -10.69
N ALA A 56 -14.01 -1.76 -9.62
CA ALA A 56 -14.76 -2.64 -8.76
C ALA A 56 -15.56 -1.86 -7.70
N ALA A 57 -16.86 -2.16 -7.60
CA ALA A 57 -17.67 -1.71 -6.47
C ALA A 57 -17.27 -2.48 -5.20
N SER A 58 -17.43 -1.84 -4.04
CA SER A 58 -17.15 -2.45 -2.73
C SER A 58 -17.85 -3.80 -2.56
N ALA A 59 -17.20 -4.75 -1.89
CA ALA A 59 -17.76 -6.03 -1.49
C ALA A 59 -19.04 -5.88 -0.66
N TRP A 60 -19.17 -4.77 0.07
CA TRP A 60 -20.38 -4.48 0.84
C TRP A 60 -21.63 -4.34 -0.03
N VAL A 61 -21.49 -3.82 -1.25
CA VAL A 61 -22.59 -3.72 -2.22
C VAL A 61 -23.03 -5.12 -2.62
N TYR A 62 -22.07 -5.97 -2.99
CA TYR A 62 -22.35 -7.33 -3.44
C TYR A 62 -22.99 -8.21 -2.36
N PHE A 63 -22.50 -8.11 -1.12
CA PHE A 63 -23.05 -8.89 0.01
C PHE A 63 -24.28 -8.24 0.67
N GLY A 64 -24.75 -7.08 0.20
CA GLY A 64 -25.96 -6.43 0.72
C GLY A 64 -25.83 -5.94 2.17
N VAL A 65 -24.64 -5.52 2.59
CA VAL A 65 -24.36 -5.12 3.99
C VAL A 65 -24.12 -3.61 4.16
N VAL A 66 -24.34 -2.81 3.11
CA VAL A 66 -24.07 -1.36 3.08
C VAL A 66 -24.72 -0.62 4.25
N GLU A 67 -25.96 -0.97 4.63
CA GLU A 67 -26.67 -0.31 5.74
C GLU A 67 -26.07 -0.59 7.13
N ARG A 68 -25.18 -1.56 7.24
CA ARG A 68 -24.59 -2.03 8.52
C ARG A 68 -23.16 -1.53 8.72
N VAL A 69 -22.64 -0.77 7.77
CA VAL A 69 -21.25 -0.32 7.70
C VAL A 69 -21.18 1.16 7.36
N ASP A 70 -20.04 1.77 7.66
CA ASP A 70 -19.79 3.16 7.28
C ASP A 70 -19.25 3.20 5.85
N ALA A 71 -20.18 3.23 4.88
CA ALA A 71 -19.86 3.18 3.46
C ALA A 71 -19.53 4.55 2.84
N TYR A 72 -18.79 5.38 3.57
CA TYR A 72 -18.46 6.76 3.16
C TYR A 72 -17.87 6.87 1.74
N HIS A 73 -17.05 5.90 1.32
CA HIS A 73 -16.39 5.92 0.01
C HIS A 73 -17.30 5.54 -1.17
N LEU A 74 -18.47 4.92 -0.93
CA LEU A 74 -19.38 4.52 -2.00
C LEU A 74 -20.08 5.71 -2.66
N VAL A 75 -20.37 6.76 -1.89
CA VAL A 75 -21.00 7.98 -2.41
C VAL A 75 -20.10 8.62 -3.46
N ASP A 76 -18.84 8.86 -3.09
CA ASP A 76 -17.84 9.45 -3.99
C ASP A 76 -17.53 8.52 -5.18
N PHE A 77 -17.46 7.20 -4.96
CA PHE A 77 -17.25 6.23 -6.04
C PHE A 77 -18.39 6.28 -7.06
N ASN A 78 -19.64 6.28 -6.60
CA ASN A 78 -20.80 6.33 -7.49
C ASN A 78 -20.88 7.66 -8.24
N ALA A 79 -20.63 8.79 -7.57
CA ALA A 79 -20.61 10.11 -8.20
C ALA A 79 -19.50 10.24 -9.25
N LEU A 80 -18.31 9.68 -8.98
CA LEU A 80 -17.22 9.65 -9.96
C LEU A 80 -17.58 8.75 -11.16
N ARG A 81 -18.23 7.61 -10.91
CA ARG A 81 -18.63 6.65 -11.95
C ARG A 81 -19.78 7.16 -12.83
N SER A 82 -20.73 7.89 -12.27
CA SER A 82 -21.85 8.50 -13.00
C SER A 82 -21.46 9.76 -13.77
N GLY A 83 -20.29 10.33 -13.47
CA GLY A 83 -19.85 11.62 -14.02
C GLY A 83 -20.47 12.84 -13.31
N GLU A 84 -21.18 12.64 -12.21
CA GLU A 84 -21.82 13.71 -11.42
C GLU A 84 -20.81 14.44 -10.52
N MET A 85 -19.65 13.84 -10.25
CA MET A 85 -18.62 14.47 -9.43
C MET A 85 -17.91 15.59 -10.20
N THR A 86 -18.26 16.84 -9.88
CA THR A 86 -17.73 18.05 -10.55
C THR A 86 -16.63 18.78 -9.76
N SER A 87 -16.41 18.40 -8.51
CA SER A 87 -15.37 18.98 -7.64
C SER A 87 -14.73 17.92 -6.75
N ILE A 88 -13.41 18.00 -6.60
CA ILE A 88 -12.66 17.13 -5.69
C ILE A 88 -12.17 17.97 -4.52
N SER A 89 -12.64 17.66 -3.31
CA SER A 89 -12.13 18.32 -2.11
C SER A 89 -10.81 17.70 -1.68
N LEU A 90 -9.75 18.50 -1.62
CA LEU A 90 -8.46 18.08 -1.09
C LEU A 90 -8.48 17.91 0.45
N THR A 91 -9.51 18.42 1.13
CA THR A 91 -9.69 18.22 2.58
C THR A 91 -10.40 16.91 2.92
N HIS A 92 -11.05 16.28 1.94
CA HIS A 92 -11.78 15.01 2.08
C HIS A 92 -11.34 14.03 0.99
N VAL A 93 -10.12 13.50 1.12
CA VAL A 93 -9.59 12.50 0.19
C VAL A 93 -9.98 11.11 0.66
N ASN A 94 -11.07 10.58 0.10
CA ASN A 94 -11.49 9.21 0.35
C ASN A 94 -10.77 8.23 -0.60
N GLY A 95 -10.40 7.07 -0.07
CA GLY A 95 -9.88 5.97 -0.90
C GLY A 95 -11.00 5.37 -1.73
N LEU A 96 -11.03 5.66 -3.04
CA LEU A 96 -12.05 5.15 -3.97
C LEU A 96 -11.66 3.82 -4.63
N ILE A 97 -10.42 3.37 -4.42
CA ILE A 97 -9.86 2.19 -5.09
C ILE A 97 -10.22 0.94 -4.30
N THR A 98 -11.13 0.13 -4.85
CA THR A 98 -11.42 -1.21 -4.34
C THR A 98 -10.42 -2.24 -4.90
N PHE A 99 -10.24 -2.32 -6.22
CA PHE A 99 -9.35 -3.30 -6.84
C PHE A 99 -8.26 -2.63 -7.68
N PRO A 100 -6.98 -3.01 -7.54
CA PRO A 100 -6.37 -3.77 -6.44
C PRO A 100 -6.30 -2.97 -5.14
N SER A 101 -6.27 -3.61 -3.97
CA SER A 101 -6.27 -2.89 -2.69
C SER A 101 -4.93 -2.20 -2.42
N PHE A 102 -4.94 -0.86 -2.39
CA PHE A 102 -3.76 -0.08 -2.00
C PHE A 102 -3.44 -0.22 -0.50
N HIS A 103 -4.43 -0.36 0.38
CA HIS A 103 -4.19 -0.63 1.80
C HIS A 103 -3.41 -1.94 1.99
N ALA A 104 -3.77 -2.99 1.25
CA ALA A 104 -3.03 -4.25 1.29
C ALA A 104 -1.59 -4.09 0.77
N ALA A 105 -1.40 -3.38 -0.35
CA ALA A 105 -0.08 -3.07 -0.87
C ALA A 105 0.76 -2.29 0.17
N LEU A 106 0.21 -1.22 0.72
CA LEU A 106 0.87 -0.37 1.71
C LEU A 106 1.22 -1.15 2.98
N ALA A 107 0.33 -2.04 3.45
CA ALA A 107 0.60 -2.89 4.61
C ALA A 107 1.89 -3.71 4.42
N ILE A 108 2.02 -4.34 3.25
CA ILE A 108 3.18 -5.17 2.92
C ILE A 108 4.42 -4.29 2.74
N ILE A 109 4.30 -3.12 2.10
CA ILE A 109 5.41 -2.16 1.94
C ILE A 109 5.92 -1.69 3.30
N LEU A 110 5.04 -1.37 4.25
CA LEU A 110 5.40 -0.92 5.60
C LEU A 110 6.13 -2.01 6.39
N ILE A 111 5.61 -3.25 6.37
CA ILE A 111 6.30 -4.41 6.97
C ILE A 111 7.69 -4.58 6.33
N TYR A 112 7.75 -4.53 5.00
CA TYR A 112 8.96 -4.72 4.25
C TYR A 112 9.99 -3.61 4.51
N ALA A 113 9.57 -2.36 4.63
CA ALA A 113 10.46 -1.23 4.90
C ALA A 113 11.02 -1.25 6.33
N CYS A 114 10.28 -1.80 7.29
CA CYS A 114 10.73 -1.97 8.67
C CYS A 114 11.71 -3.14 8.87
N ARG A 115 12.02 -3.92 7.83
CA ARG A 115 12.92 -5.07 7.97
C ARG A 115 14.31 -4.65 8.47
N GLY A 116 14.79 -5.34 9.51
CA GLY A 116 16.06 -5.01 10.17
C GLY A 116 16.00 -3.82 11.14
N LEU A 117 14.80 -3.31 11.48
CA LEU A 117 14.58 -2.41 12.61
C LEU A 117 14.04 -3.21 13.81
N LYS A 118 14.93 -3.70 14.70
CA LYS A 118 14.54 -4.62 15.79
C LYS A 118 13.41 -4.08 16.68
N VAL A 119 13.37 -2.77 16.91
CA VAL A 119 12.37 -2.11 17.77
C VAL A 119 11.04 -1.87 17.05
N LEU A 120 11.08 -1.31 15.83
CA LEU A 120 9.85 -0.97 15.10
C LEU A 120 9.20 -2.15 14.38
N PHE A 121 9.99 -3.15 13.99
CA PHE A 121 9.50 -4.26 13.16
C PHE A 121 8.33 -5.04 13.79
N PRO A 122 8.37 -5.45 15.08
CA PRO A 122 7.25 -6.18 15.68
C PRO A 122 5.95 -5.37 15.69
N ALA A 123 6.03 -4.09 16.05
CA ALA A 123 4.87 -3.19 16.10
C ALA A 123 4.25 -3.01 14.71
N PHE A 124 5.09 -2.71 13.71
CA PHE A 124 4.62 -2.57 12.33
C PHE A 124 4.10 -3.89 11.77
N LEU A 125 4.72 -5.03 12.09
CA LEU A 125 4.23 -6.34 11.66
C LEU A 125 2.81 -6.59 12.17
N VAL A 126 2.58 -6.44 13.47
CA VAL A 126 1.26 -6.66 14.08
C VAL A 126 0.23 -5.67 13.52
N LEU A 127 0.54 -4.38 13.50
CA LEU A 127 -0.40 -3.35 13.01
C LEU A 127 -0.79 -3.57 11.54
N ASN A 128 0.17 -3.94 10.69
CA ASN A 128 -0.11 -4.15 9.26
C ASN A 128 -0.79 -5.49 8.97
N LEU A 129 -0.56 -6.53 9.78
CA LEU A 129 -1.37 -7.75 9.72
C LEU A 129 -2.83 -7.49 10.15
N LEU A 130 -3.02 -6.67 11.18
CA LEU A 130 -4.36 -6.21 11.58
C LEU A 130 -5.00 -5.35 10.49
N MET A 131 -4.24 -4.46 9.83
CA MET A 131 -4.73 -3.69 8.69
C MET A 131 -5.16 -4.60 7.54
N LEU A 132 -4.37 -5.62 7.20
CA LEU A 132 -4.74 -6.62 6.17
C LEU A 132 -6.04 -7.37 6.53
N ALA A 133 -6.20 -7.76 7.80
CA ALA A 133 -7.44 -8.38 8.29
C ALA A 133 -8.63 -7.41 8.33
N ALA A 134 -8.37 -6.12 8.53
CA ALA A 134 -9.37 -5.07 8.49
C ALA A 134 -9.82 -4.72 7.07
N THR A 135 -9.00 -4.99 6.04
CA THR A 135 -9.29 -4.60 4.65
C THR A 135 -10.66 -5.10 4.13
N PRO A 136 -11.09 -6.35 4.36
CA PRO A 136 -12.44 -6.78 3.97
C PRO A 136 -13.56 -6.19 4.83
N THR A 137 -13.31 -6.06 6.14
CA THR A 137 -14.36 -5.75 7.12
C THR A 137 -14.59 -4.26 7.31
N VAL A 138 -13.54 -3.45 7.22
CA VAL A 138 -13.52 -2.00 7.37
C VAL A 138 -13.34 -1.29 6.03
N GLY A 139 -12.56 -1.87 5.11
CA GLY A 139 -12.34 -1.29 3.78
C GLY A 139 -13.35 -1.75 2.72
N GLY A 140 -14.14 -2.79 3.02
CA GLY A 140 -15.11 -3.33 2.06
C GLY A 140 -14.48 -3.99 0.84
N HIS A 141 -13.26 -4.51 0.96
CA HIS A 141 -12.58 -5.21 -0.11
C HIS A 141 -12.96 -6.70 -0.20
N TYR A 142 -12.85 -7.28 -1.38
CA TYR A 142 -12.80 -8.72 -1.57
C TYR A 142 -11.43 -9.27 -1.18
N PHE A 143 -11.36 -10.57 -0.86
CA PHE A 143 -10.08 -11.24 -0.62
C PHE A 143 -9.12 -11.16 -1.81
N ILE A 144 -9.65 -11.20 -3.04
CA ILE A 144 -8.82 -11.09 -4.25
C ILE A 144 -8.14 -9.74 -4.38
N ASP A 145 -8.75 -8.65 -3.87
CA ASP A 145 -8.17 -7.31 -3.90
C ASP A 145 -6.88 -7.24 -3.06
N ILE A 146 -6.86 -7.98 -1.95
CA ILE A 146 -5.71 -8.09 -1.04
C ILE A 146 -4.60 -8.88 -1.72
N ILE A 147 -4.93 -10.00 -2.35
CA ILE A 147 -3.98 -10.84 -3.08
C ILE A 147 -3.37 -10.04 -4.25
N ALA A 148 -4.20 -9.33 -5.01
CA ALA A 148 -3.74 -8.51 -6.13
C ALA A 148 -2.84 -7.36 -5.66
N GLY A 149 -3.23 -6.64 -4.60
CA GLY A 149 -2.41 -5.57 -4.02
C GLY A 149 -1.06 -6.08 -3.52
N GLY A 150 -1.05 -7.22 -2.81
CA GLY A 150 0.19 -7.87 -2.39
C GLY A 150 1.04 -8.38 -3.55
N GLY A 151 0.40 -8.93 -4.58
CA GLY A 151 1.05 -9.38 -5.81
C GLY A 151 1.80 -8.25 -6.52
N VAL A 152 1.20 -7.06 -6.64
CA VAL A 152 1.85 -5.87 -7.20
C VAL A 152 3.15 -5.57 -6.43
N VAL A 153 3.09 -5.52 -5.10
CA VAL A 153 4.27 -5.21 -4.27
C VAL A 153 5.35 -6.27 -4.41
N LEU A 154 4.98 -7.55 -4.37
CA LEU A 154 5.93 -8.66 -4.52
C LEU A 154 6.63 -8.61 -5.88
N CYS A 155 5.88 -8.36 -6.96
CA CYS A 155 6.44 -8.17 -8.30
C CYS A 155 7.45 -7.01 -8.33
N LEU A 156 7.09 -5.85 -7.77
CA LEU A 156 7.96 -4.68 -7.73
C LEU A 156 9.24 -4.93 -6.92
N VAL A 157 9.14 -5.61 -5.77
CA VAL A 157 10.30 -6.01 -4.96
C VAL A 157 11.21 -6.96 -5.74
N CYS A 158 10.64 -7.97 -6.42
CA CYS A 158 11.40 -8.92 -7.23
C CYS A 158 12.12 -8.23 -8.40
N LEU A 159 11.43 -7.35 -9.13
CA LEU A 159 12.01 -6.57 -10.23
C LEU A 159 13.17 -5.70 -9.76
N ARG A 160 12.98 -4.97 -8.66
CA ARG A 160 14.03 -4.13 -8.07
C ARG A 160 15.25 -4.95 -7.67
N ARG A 161 15.06 -6.10 -7.03
CA ARG A 161 16.15 -7.00 -6.63
C ARG A 161 16.89 -7.57 -7.82
N LEU A 162 16.18 -7.97 -8.87
CA LEU A 162 16.80 -8.50 -10.09
C LEU A 162 17.64 -7.43 -10.79
N HIS A 163 17.11 -6.21 -10.92
CA HIS A 163 17.82 -5.09 -11.55
C HIS A 163 19.09 -4.69 -10.78
N TRP A 164 19.03 -4.69 -9.44
CA TRP A 164 20.23 -4.45 -8.64
C TRP A 164 21.28 -5.54 -8.86
N ARG A 165 20.89 -6.81 -8.91
CA ARG A 165 21.82 -7.92 -9.17
C ARG A 165 22.51 -7.83 -10.53
N THR A 166 21.78 -7.44 -11.57
CA THR A 166 22.34 -7.32 -12.93
C THR A 166 23.31 -6.14 -13.05
N LEU A 167 23.02 -5.00 -12.41
CA LEU A 167 23.95 -3.86 -12.36
C LEU A 167 25.25 -4.21 -11.64
N PHE A 168 25.18 -4.88 -10.48
CA PHE A 168 26.38 -5.31 -9.75
C PHE A 168 27.19 -6.36 -10.49
N ALA A 169 26.53 -7.31 -11.17
CA ALA A 169 27.22 -8.30 -12.01
C ALA A 169 27.99 -7.63 -13.15
N ARG A 170 27.39 -6.62 -13.82
CA ARG A 170 28.04 -5.84 -14.88
C ARG A 170 29.22 -5.00 -14.37
N TRP A 171 29.12 -4.45 -13.17
CA TRP A 171 30.21 -3.71 -12.53
C TRP A 171 31.45 -4.60 -12.29
N ASN A 172 31.24 -5.81 -11.75
CA ASN A 172 32.34 -6.74 -11.45
C ASN A 172 33.02 -7.32 -12.70
N THR A 173 32.37 -7.29 -13.87
CA THR A 173 32.95 -7.75 -15.15
C THR A 173 33.55 -6.62 -15.98
N SER A 174 33.52 -5.37 -15.50
CA SER A 174 34.14 -4.24 -16.21
C SER A 174 35.67 -4.26 -16.02
N PRO A 175 36.48 -4.18 -17.10
CA PRO A 175 37.92 -4.46 -17.06
C PRO A 175 38.77 -3.30 -16.49
N SER A 176 38.43 -2.75 -15.32
CA SER A 176 39.12 -1.60 -14.72
C SER A 176 39.90 -1.89 -13.42
N HIS A 177 40.18 -3.16 -13.12
CA HIS A 177 41.04 -3.54 -11.98
C HIS A 177 42.25 -4.41 -12.36
N ALA A 178 42.62 -4.45 -13.64
CA ALA A 178 43.81 -5.15 -14.14
C ALA A 178 45.02 -4.21 -14.41
N ALA A 179 44.97 -2.95 -13.96
CA ALA A 179 46.10 -2.02 -14.09
C ALA A 179 46.30 -1.27 -12.77
N GLY A 180 47.36 -1.65 -12.06
CA GLY A 180 47.79 -1.11 -10.78
C GLY A 180 48.79 -2.05 -10.15
#